data_AF-A0A349WXE3-F1
#
_entry.id   AF-A0A349WXE3-F1
#
_cell.length_a   1.000
_cell.length_b   1.000
_cell.length_c   1.000
_cell.angle_alpha   90.00
_cell.angle_beta   90.00
_cell.angle_gamma   90.00
#
_symmetry.space_group_name_H-M   'P 1'
#
loop_
_entity.id
_entity.type
_entity.pdbx_description
1 polymer ?
#
loop_
_entity_poly.entity_id
_entity_poly.type
_entity_poly.pdbx_seq_one_letter_code
_entity_poly.pdbx_strand_id
1 'polypeptide(L)' 'MENYNERKLNLLQNIGKLIKVIDDEVDWYIASFREKDPKRRMLARTFFFEKLKERERLAKEAYVRSK' A
#
# COMPACT_ATOMS: atom_id res chain seq x y z
N MET A 1 9.56 -18.28 -24.38
CA MET A 1 8.32 -17.51 -24.51
C MET A 1 7.43 -17.92 -23.35
N GLU A 2 7.07 -17.00 -22.45
CA GLU A 2 6.12 -17.33 -21.37
C GLU A 2 4.77 -17.73 -21.97
N ASN A 3 4.23 -18.86 -21.53
CA ASN A 3 2.89 -19.31 -21.89
C ASN A 3 1.87 -18.30 -21.34
N TYR A 4 0.80 -18.03 -22.09
CA TYR A 4 -0.32 -17.20 -21.63
C TYR A 4 -0.80 -17.56 -20.21
N ASN A 5 -0.80 -18.86 -19.86
CA ASN A 5 -1.14 -19.35 -18.54
C ASN A 5 -0.13 -18.95 -17.46
N GLU A 6 1.17 -18.92 -17.76
CA GLU A 6 2.21 -18.46 -16.83
C GLU A 6 2.06 -16.96 -16.57
N ARG A 7 1.80 -16.15 -17.61
CA ARG A 7 1.53 -14.71 -17.45
C ARG A 7 0.28 -14.47 -16.61
N LYS A 8 -0.78 -15.25 -16.81
CA LYS A 8 -2.01 -15.18 -16.01
C LYS A 8 -1.75 -15.53 -14.55
N LEU A 9 -0.99 -16.60 -14.28
CA LEU A 9 -0.63 -16.99 -12.92
C LEU A 9 0.20 -15.90 -12.22
N ASN A 10 1.21 -15.36 -12.91
CA ASN A 10 2.04 -14.27 -12.40
C ASN A 10 1.20 -13.02 -12.08
N LEU A 11 0.23 -12.68 -12.93
CA LEU A 11 -0.69 -11.56 -12.68
C LEU A 11 -1.52 -11.80 -11.41
N LEU A 12 -2.12 -12.99 -11.26
CA LEU A 12 -2.92 -13.34 -10.09
C LEU A 12 -2.08 -13.33 -8.80
N GLN A 13 -0.85 -13.83 -8.84
CA GLN A 13 0.07 -13.78 -7.71
C GLN A 13 0.41 -12.33 -7.31
N ASN A 14 0.65 -11.46 -8.30
CA ASN A 14 0.92 -10.05 -8.03
C ASN A 14 -0.29 -9.33 -7.45
N ILE A 15 -1.50 -9.62 -7.95
CA ILE A 15 -2.76 -9.12 -7.37
C ILE A 15 -2.89 -9.59 -5.92
N GLY A 16 -2.65 -10.88 -5.64
CA GLY A 16 -2.73 -11.42 -4.28
C GLY A 16 -1.75 -10.77 -3.31
N LYS A 17 -0.51 -10.51 -3.74
CA LYS A 17 0.49 -9.76 -2.94
C LYS A 17 0.01 -8.33 -2.66
N LEU A 18 -0.59 -7.68 -3.66
CA LEU A 18 -1.15 -6.33 -3.52
C LEU A 18 -2.29 -6.28 -2.50
N ILE A 19 -3.22 -7.24 -2.56
CA ILE A 19 -4.32 -7.35 -1.60
C ILE A 19 -3.76 -7.50 -0.18
N LYS A 20 -2.81 -8.41 0.04
CA LYS A 20 -2.19 -8.61 1.35
C LYS A 20 -1.55 -7.33 1.91
N VAL A 21 -0.81 -6.59 1.07
CA VAL A 21 -0.19 -5.33 1.50
C VAL A 21 -1.25 -4.28 1.88
N ILE A 22 -2.39 -4.24 1.18
CA ILE A 22 -3.50 -3.36 1.53
C ILE A 22 -4.09 -3.76 2.88
N ASP A 23 -4.37 -5.05 3.09
CA ASP A 23 -4.92 -5.56 4.34
C ASP A 23 -3.99 -5.27 5.53
N ASP A 24 -2.68 -5.55 5.39
CA ASP A 24 -1.68 -5.29 6.43
C ASP A 24 -1.63 -3.79 6.82
N GLU A 25 -1.77 -2.87 5.85
CA GLU A 25 -1.80 -1.43 6.13
C GLU A 25 -3.11 -0.97 6.79
N VAL A 26 -4.24 -1.57 6.42
CA VAL A 26 -5.53 -1.30 7.07
C VAL A 26 -5.49 -1.77 8.53
N ASP A 27 -5.00 -2.98 8.79
CA ASP A 27 -4.84 -3.53 10.14
C ASP A 27 -3.92 -2.66 10.98
N TRP A 28 -2.78 -2.26 10.41
CA TRP A 28 -1.84 -1.36 11.07
C TRP A 28 -2.48 0.00 11.43
N TYR A 29 -3.23 0.59 10.49
CA TYR A 29 -3.95 1.84 10.73
C TYR A 29 -4.98 1.69 11.85
N ILE A 30 -5.80 0.63 11.84
CA ILE A 30 -6.77 0.36 12.91
C ILE A 30 -6.07 0.17 14.26
N ALA A 31 -4.96 -0.58 14.29
CA ALA A 31 -4.17 -0.78 15.51
C ALA A 31 -3.64 0.54 16.06
N SER A 32 -3.27 1.50 15.21
CA SER A 32 -2.82 2.83 15.63
C SER A 32 -3.86 3.61 16.45
N PHE A 33 -5.17 3.41 16.20
CA PHE A 33 -6.24 4.03 17.01
C PHE A 33 -6.43 3.35 18.36
N ARG A 34 -6.06 2.08 18.47
CA ARG A 34 -6.12 1.29 19.70
C ARG A 34 -4.86 1.43 20.56
N GLU A 35 -3.80 2.04 20.03
CA GLU A 35 -2.55 2.29 20.73
C GLU A 35 -2.78 3.21 21.95
N LYS A 36 -2.39 2.74 23.13
CA LYS A 36 -2.57 3.43 24.40
C LYS A 36 -1.49 4.47 24.65
N ASP A 37 -0.27 4.24 24.15
CA ASP A 37 0.84 5.19 24.26
C ASP A 37 0.63 6.39 23.31
N PRO A 38 0.49 7.63 23.85
CA PRO A 38 0.27 8.83 23.05
C PRO A 38 1.39 9.10 22.02
N LYS A 39 2.66 8.80 22.36
CA LYS A 39 3.80 9.03 21.46
C LYS A 39 3.76 8.08 20.28
N ARG A 40 3.49 6.79 20.53
CA ARG A 40 3.36 5.77 19.49
C ARG A 40 2.18 6.03 18.57
N ARG A 41 1.04 6.45 19.14
CA ARG A 41 -0.15 6.86 18.37
C ARG A 41 0.15 8.03 17.45
N MET A 42 0.83 9.06 17.96
CA MET A 42 1.21 10.23 17.16
C MET A 42 2.15 9.82 16.02
N LEU A 43 3.18 9.04 16.32
CA LEU A 43 4.14 8.55 15.33
C LEU A 43 3.47 7.74 14.21
N ALA A 44 2.57 6.83 14.56
CA ALA A 44 1.82 6.04 13.58
C ALA A 44 0.95 6.94 12.68
N ARG A 45 0.27 7.93 13.24
CA ARG A 45 -0.52 8.89 12.45
C ARG A 45 0.36 9.72 11.52
N THR A 46 1.51 10.18 11.98
CA THR A 46 2.48 10.93 11.16
C THR A 46 2.92 10.09 9.97
N PHE A 47 3.37 8.85 10.20
CA PHE A 47 3.78 7.94 9.13
C PHE A 47 2.65 7.68 8.12
N PHE A 48 1.40 7.55 8.59
CA PHE A 48 0.26 7.38 7.69
C PHE A 48 0.10 8.57 6.72
N PHE A 49 0.16 9.81 7.24
CA PHE A 49 0.03 11.00 6.40
C PHE A 49 1.22 11.19 5.45
N GLU A 50 2.43 10.84 5.88
CA GLU A 50 3.61 10.85 5.01
C GLU A 50 3.47 9.84 3.86
N LYS A 51 3.04 8.61 4.16
CA LYS A 51 2.73 7.59 3.14
C LYS A 51 1.65 8.07 2.16
N LEU A 52 0.60 8.74 2.65
CA LEU A 52 -0.47 9.25 1.80
C LEU A 52 0.04 10.29 0.79
N LYS A 53 0.84 11.26 1.25
CA LYS A 53 1.46 12.27 0.38
C LYS A 53 2.37 11.65 -0.67
N GLU A 54 3.15 10.65 -0.28
CA GLU A 54 4.06 9.97 -1.20
C GLU A 54 3.30 9.14 -2.25
N ARG A 55 2.21 8.47 -1.86
CA ARG A 55 1.31 7.79 -2.81
C ARG A 55 0.71 8.75 -3.83
N GLU A 56 0.25 9.92 -3.39
CA GLU A 56 -0.25 10.96 -4.29
C GLU A 56 0.82 11.46 -5.28
N ARG A 57 2.06 11.66 -4.80
CA ARG A 57 3.20 12.03 -5.64
C ARG A 57 3.45 10.98 -6.72
N LEU A 58 3.55 9.71 -6.33
CA LEU A 58 3.78 8.59 -7.24
C LEU A 58 2.64 8.41 -8.24
N ALA A 59 1.38 8.57 -7.81
CA ALA A 59 0.22 8.49 -8.70
C ALA A 59 0.23 9.61 -9.75
N LYS A 60 0.59 10.84 -9.36
CA LYS A 60 0.76 11.96 -10.30
C LYS A 60 1.87 11.68 -11.32
N GLU A 61 3.02 11.16 -10.88
CA GLU A 61 4.12 10.80 -11.77
C GLU A 61 3.74 9.69 -12.75
N ALA A 62 3.03 8.67 -12.29
CA ALA A 62 2.55 7.59 -13.14
C ALA A 62 1.57 8.11 -14.21
N TYR A 63 0.62 8.96 -13.81
CA TYR A 63 -0.33 9.59 -14.75
C TYR A 63 0.38 10.41 -15.83
N VAL A 64 1.36 11.24 -15.43
CA VAL A 64 2.15 12.04 -16.38
C VAL A 64 2.94 11.16 -17.35
N ARG A 65 3.53 10.04 -16.89
CA ARG A 65 4.26 9.10 -17.77
C ARG A 65 3.35 8.32 -18.72
N SER A 66 2.09 8.11 -18.34
CA SER A 66 1.10 7.40 -19.17
C SER A 66 0.43 8.28 -20.23
N LYS A 67 0.65 9.60 -20.17
CA LYS A 67 0.16 10.59 -21.12
C LYS A 67 1.20 10.86 -22.19
#